data_AF-A0A7C4VJK6-F1
#
_entry.id   AF-A0A7C4VJK6-F1
#
_cell.length_a   1.000
_cell.length_b   1.000
_cell.length_c   1.000
_cell.angle_alpha   90.00
_cell.angle_beta   90.00
_cell.angle_gamma   90.00
#
_symmetry.space_group_name_H-M   'P 1'
#
loop_
_entity.id
_entity.type
_entity.pdbx_description
1 polymer ?
#
loop_
_entity_poly.entity_id
_entity_poly.type
_entity_poly.pdbx_seq_one_letter_code
_entity_poly.pdbx_strand_id
1 'polypeptide(L)' 'MKTHLRMKCPSCGHWNRVQVNKIFVEQPNPEPKVKVMIPMYEPLKAYTCKKCGKVIVEPRELIRVFKGHLIP' A
#
# COMPACT_ATOMS: atom_id res chain seq x y z
N MET A 1 -7.43 -8.84 -4.69
CA MET A 1 -6.65 -10.06 -4.33
C MET A 1 -5.94 -9.84 -2.99
N LYS A 2 -6.13 -10.72 -2.00
CA LYS A 2 -5.47 -10.58 -0.68
C LYS A 2 -3.98 -10.93 -0.79
N THR A 3 -3.11 -10.11 -0.22
CA THR A 3 -1.66 -10.35 -0.20
C THR A 3 -1.02 -9.74 1.06
N HIS A 4 0.22 -10.13 1.36
CA HIS A 4 1.00 -9.57 2.46
C HIS A 4 2.04 -8.59 1.93
N LEU A 5 1.88 -7.31 2.25
CA LEU A 5 2.83 -6.26 1.90
C LEU A 5 3.85 -6.07 3.03
N ARG A 6 5.13 -6.01 2.69
CA ARG A 6 6.18 -5.62 3.64
C ARG A 6 6.26 -4.10 3.69
N MET A 7 6.00 -3.52 4.86
CA MET A 7 6.05 -2.09 5.08
C MET A 7 7.08 -1.74 6.15
N LYS A 8 7.92 -0.74 5.88
CA LYS A 8 8.88 -0.23 6.85
C LYS A 8 8.16 0.76 7.77
N CYS A 9 8.29 0.59 9.08
CA CYS A 9 7.73 1.54 10.04
C CYS A 9 8.48 2.87 9.91
N PRO A 10 7.80 4.00 9.66
CA PRO A 10 8.45 5.30 9.49
C PRO A 10 9.14 5.78 10.78
N SER A 11 8.63 5.36 11.95
CA SER A 11 9.16 5.80 13.24
C SER A 11 10.39 5.04 13.73
N CYS A 12 10.55 3.75 13.42
CA CYS A 12 11.65 2.93 13.97
C CYS A 12 12.39 2.09 12.93
N GLY A 13 11.99 2.15 11.67
CA GLY A 13 12.62 1.44 10.55
C GLY A 13 12.37 -0.07 10.51
N HIS A 14 11.59 -0.64 11.45
CA HIS A 14 11.30 -2.07 11.47
C HIS A 14 10.39 -2.48 10.31
N TRP A 15 10.67 -3.63 9.70
CA TRP A 15 9.84 -4.19 8.63
C TRP A 15 8.66 -4.99 9.20
N ASN A 16 7.45 -4.58 8.85
CA ASN A 16 6.21 -5.20 9.28
C ASN A 16 5.53 -5.87 8.08
N ARG A 17 4.80 -6.95 8.33
CA ARG A 17 3.94 -7.61 7.33
C ARG A 17 2.50 -7.18 7.56
N VAL A 18 1.90 -6.59 6.54
CA VAL A 18 0.56 -6.00 6.55
C VAL A 18 -0.30 -6.79 5.56
N GLN A 19 -1.52 -7.20 5.92
CA GLN A 19 -2.43 -7.79 4.93
C GLN A 19 -3.18 -6.68 4.21
N VAL A 20 -3.12 -6.73 2.89
CA VAL A 20 -3.71 -5.74 2.01
C VAL A 20 -4.50 -6.42 0.90
N ASN A 21 -5.50 -5.73 0.38
CA ASN A 21 -6.13 -6.04 -0.88
C ASN A 21 -5.38 -5.31 -1.99
N LYS A 22 -4.81 -6.06 -2.94
CA LYS A 22 -4.38 -5.50 -4.22
C LYS A 22 -5.60 -5.25 -5.09
N ILE A 23 -5.78 -4.00 -5.49
CA ILE A 23 -6.79 -3.50 -6.43
C ILE A 23 -6.08 -2.89 -7.64
N PHE A 24 -6.75 -2.82 -8.78
CA PHE A 24 -6.24 -2.12 -9.96
C PHE A 24 -7.13 -0.94 -10.26
N VAL A 25 -6.54 0.25 -10.31
CA VAL A 25 -7.25 1.51 -10.59
C VAL A 25 -6.84 1.98 -11.98
N GLU A 26 -7.83 2.33 -12.80
CA GLU A 26 -7.61 2.89 -14.12
C GLU A 26 -7.14 4.34 -13.97
N GLN A 27 -6.02 4.69 -14.61
CA GLN A 27 -5.55 6.08 -14.67
C GLN A 27 -5.95 6.73 -16.00
N PRO A 28 -6.31 8.02 -15.97
CA PRO A 28 -6.56 8.76 -17.19
C PRO A 28 -5.29 8.79 -18.03
N ASN A 29 -5.42 8.38 -19.29
CA ASN A 29 -4.33 8.37 -20.26
C ASN A 29 -4.69 9.31 -21.42
N PRO A 30 -3.78 10.19 -21.87
CA PRO A 30 -3.98 11.00 -23.08
C PRO A 30 -4.26 10.16 -24.33
N GLU A 31 -3.83 8.90 -24.39
CA GLU A 31 -4.14 7.99 -25.49
C GLU A 31 -5.40 7.15 -25.19
N PRO A 32 -6.55 7.41 -25.85
CA PRO A 32 -7.84 6.81 -25.51
C PRO A 32 -7.93 5.31 -25.80
N LYS A 33 -7.00 4.75 -26.60
CA LYS A 33 -6.96 3.32 -26.93
C LYS A 33 -6.15 2.49 -25.93
N VAL A 34 -5.42 3.13 -25.00
CA VAL A 34 -4.55 2.44 -24.05
C VAL A 34 -5.06 2.66 -22.63
N LYS A 35 -5.54 1.58 -22.01
CA LYS A 35 -5.95 1.58 -20.60
C LYS A 35 -4.74 1.33 -19.71
N VAL A 36 -4.41 2.30 -18.86
CA VAL A 36 -3.33 2.15 -17.87
C VAL A 36 -3.93 1.72 -16.55
N MET A 37 -3.70 0.47 -16.15
CA MET A 37 -4.13 -0.05 -14.85
C MET A 37 -2.97 -0.03 -13.86
N ILE A 38 -3.13 0.71 -12.77
CA ILE A 38 -2.10 0.80 -11.72
C ILE A 38 -2.52 -0.02 -10.51
N PRO A 39 -1.64 -0.89 -9.99
CA PRO A 39 -1.92 -1.61 -8.75
C PRO A 39 -1.87 -0.64 -7.56
N MET A 40 -2.92 -0.64 -6.76
CA MET A 40 -2.98 0.01 -5.45
C MET A 40 -3.27 -1.05 -4.38
N TYR A 41 -2.93 -0.73 -3.14
CA TYR A 41 -3.03 -1.66 -2.02
C TYR A 41 -3.84 -1.04 -0.89
N GLU A 42 -4.95 -1.68 -0.54
CA GLU A 42 -5.83 -1.26 0.52
C GLU A 42 -5.62 -2.13 1.77
N PRO A 43 -5.23 -1.57 2.93
CA PRO A 43 -5.15 -2.31 4.19
C PRO A 43 -6.52 -2.82 4.64
N LEU A 44 -6.57 -4.08 5.06
CA LEU A 44 -7.81 -4.69 5.57
C LEU A 44 -8.25 -4.13 6.94
N LYS A 45 -7.33 -3.55 7.68
CA LYS A 45 -7.51 -2.97 9.02
C LYS A 45 -6.36 -2.02 9.34
N ALA A 46 -6.44 -1.30 10.46
CA ALA A 46 -5.29 -0.58 10.99
C ALA A 46 -4.17 -1.56 11.37
N TYR A 47 -2.92 -1.24 11.03
CA TYR A 47 -1.76 -2.01 11.46
C TYR A 47 -0.81 -1.16 12.27
N THR A 48 -0.40 -1.69 13.41
CA THR A 48 0.64 -1.11 14.28
C THR A 48 1.97 -1.82 14.09
N CYS A 49 3.05 -1.12 14.42
CA CYS A 49 4.38 -1.68 14.38
C CYS A 49 4.58 -2.68 15.50
N LYS A 50 5.04 -3.89 15.15
CA LYS A 50 5.37 -4.93 16.13
C LYS A 50 6.50 -4.53 17.09
N LYS A 51 7.37 -3.59 16.70
CA LYS A 51 8.51 -3.14 17.50
C LYS A 51 8.18 -1.97 18.42
N CYS A 52 7.53 -0.92 17.90
CA CYS A 52 7.32 0.32 18.64
C CYS A 52 5.85 0.66 18.92
N GLY A 53 4.89 -0.19 18.54
CA GLY A 53 3.46 -0.01 18.80
C GLY A 53 2.77 1.10 18.00
N LYS A 54 3.52 1.98 17.32
CA LYS A 54 2.95 3.08 16.52
C LYS A 54 2.19 2.56 15.31
N VAL A 55 1.11 3.26 14.94
CA VAL A 55 0.35 2.98 13.72
C VAL A 55 1.26 3.18 12.49
N ILE A 56 1.24 2.20 11.59
CA ILE A 56 2.00 2.23 10.32
C ILE A 56 1.09 2.60 9.16
N VAL A 57 -0.16 2.13 9.20
CA VAL A 57 -1.15 2.41 8.17
C VAL A 57 -2.55 2.31 8.75
N GLU A 58 -3.42 3.21 8.28
CA GLU A 58 -4.83 3.23 8.60
C GLU A 58 -5.67 2.49 7.54
N PRO A 59 -6.84 1.93 7.92
CA PRO A 59 -7.74 1.36 6.94
C PRO A 59 -8.25 2.46 6.00
N ARG A 60 -8.38 2.13 4.70
CA ARG A 60 -8.81 3.03 3.59
C ARG A 60 -7.73 3.95 3.00
N GLU A 61 -6.53 4.01 3.56
CA GLU A 61 -5.39 4.62 2.87
C GLU A 61 -4.94 3.70 1.72
N LEU A 62 -5.01 4.19 0.48
CA LEU A 62 -4.58 3.43 -0.69
C LEU A 62 -3.08 3.60 -0.91
N ILE A 63 -2.31 2.57 -0.59
CA ILE A 63 -0.87 2.60 -0.77
C ILE A 63 -0.52 2.32 -2.22
N ARG A 64 0.29 3.20 -2.82
CA ARG A 64 0.97 2.95 -4.09
C ARG A 64 2.42 2.56 -3.84
N VAL A 65 2.88 1.51 -4.52
CA VAL A 65 4.31 1.17 -4.55
C VAL A 65 4.95 1.89 -5.74
N PHE A 66 5.92 2.77 -5.48
CA PHE A 66 6.66 3.52 -6.50
C PHE A 66 8.16 3.29 -6.33
N LYS A 67 8.82 2.69 -7.32
CA LYS A 67 10.28 2.41 -7.31
C LYS A 67 10.79 1.75 -6.01
N GLY A 68 10.02 0.85 -5.41
CA GLY A 68 10.37 0.17 -4.15
C GLY A 68 10.10 0.99 -2.88
N HIS A 69 9.47 2.15 -2.99
CA HIS A 69 8.97 2.96 -1.89
C HIS A 69 7.44 2.86 -1.79
N LEU A 70 6.95 2.96 -0.56
CA LEU A 70 5.52 2.95 -0.25
C LEU A 70 5.09 4.40 -0.09
N ILE A 71 4.15 4.82 -0.93
CA ILE A 71 3.55 6.15 -0.88
C ILE A 71 2.09 5.92 -0.44
N PRO A 72 1.75 6.24 0.82
CA PRO A 72 0.37 6.25 1.29
C PRO A 72 -0.44 7.37 0.64
#